data_AF-A0A6I3LF03-F1
#
_entry.id   AF-A0A6I3LF03-F1
#
_cell.length_a   1.000
_cell.length_b   1.000
_cell.length_c   1.000
_cell.angle_alpha   90.00
_cell.angle_beta   90.00
_cell.angle_gamma   90.00
#
_symmetry.space_group_name_H-M   'P 1'
#
loop_
_entity.id
_entity.type
_entity.pdbx_description
1 polymer ?
#
loop_
_entity_poly.entity_id
_entity_poly.type
_entity_poly.pdbx_seq_one_letter_code
_entity_poly.pdbx_strand_id
1 'polypeptide(L)' 'MATTEKTNASGIVMGIKDGKALIQHETSKLANRNYYVVGGPGSFKTQSFVLTNMINRTDCSIVVTDTKGEVYEKTA' A
#
# COMPACT_ATOMS: atom_id res chain seq x y z
N MET A 1 19.40 -18.36 -11.00
CA MET A 1 18.92 -17.35 -10.04
C MET A 1 18.66 -16.07 -10.82
N ALA A 2 17.40 -15.62 -10.89
CA ALA A 2 17.09 -14.35 -11.57
C ALA A 2 17.59 -13.20 -10.70
N THR A 3 18.51 -12.40 -11.23
CA THR A 3 18.96 -11.15 -10.62
C THR A 3 17.85 -10.12 -10.75
N THR A 4 17.06 -9.94 -9.70
CA THR A 4 16.05 -8.89 -9.63
C THR A 4 16.79 -7.56 -9.45
N GLU A 5 16.83 -6.72 -10.48
CA GLU A 5 17.31 -5.34 -10.33
C GLU A 5 16.45 -4.64 -9.28
N LYS A 6 17.09 -4.23 -8.18
CA LYS A 6 16.45 -3.37 -7.18
C LYS A 6 16.22 -2.00 -7.81
N THR A 7 15.01 -1.76 -8.27
CA THR A 7 14.56 -0.43 -8.67
C THR A 7 13.89 0.22 -7.46
N ASN A 8 14.33 1.42 -7.09
CA ASN A 8 13.64 2.23 -6.08
C ASN A 8 12.39 2.82 -6.73
N ALA A 9 11.28 2.10 -6.67
CA ALA A 9 9.99 2.54 -7.20
C ALA A 9 9.12 3.10 -6.07
N SER A 10 8.67 4.35 -6.20
CA SER A 10 7.70 4.95 -5.28
C SER A 10 6.29 4.86 -5.85
N GLY A 11 5.31 4.49 -5.03
CA GLY A 11 3.94 4.34 -5.48
C GLY A 11 3.06 3.58 -4.51
N ILE A 12 1.82 3.34 -4.92
CA ILE A 12 0.84 2.60 -4.13
C ILE A 12 1.14 1.11 -4.27
N VAL A 13 1.48 0.47 -3.15
CA VAL A 13 1.73 -0.97 -3.05
C VAL A 13 0.38 -1.68 -3.07
N MET A 14 0.18 -2.50 -4.11
CA MET A 14 -1.06 -3.28 -4.30
C MET A 14 -0.96 -4.69 -3.71
N GLY A 15 0.26 -5.21 -3.55
CA GLY A 15 0.51 -6.55 -3.00
C GLY A 15 1.69 -7.24 -3.67
N ILE A 16 1.76 -8.56 -3.50
CA ILE A 16 2.77 -9.41 -4.14
C ILE A 16 2.09 -10.25 -5.24
N LYS A 17 2.66 -10.22 -6.44
CA LYS A 17 2.27 -11.07 -7.57
C LYS A 17 3.51 -11.77 -8.10
N ASP A 18 3.47 -13.09 -8.22
CA ASP A 18 4.57 -13.90 -8.76
C ASP A 18 5.92 -13.64 -8.04
N GLY A 19 5.88 -13.45 -6.72
CA GLY A 19 7.06 -13.16 -5.89
C GLY A 19 7.62 -11.74 -6.04
N LYS A 20 6.94 -10.86 -6.79
CA LYS A 20 7.35 -9.47 -7.01
C LYS A 20 6.33 -8.50 -6.41
N ALA A 21 6.81 -7.38 -5.87
CA ALA A 21 5.95 -6.30 -5.42
C ALA A 21 5.25 -5.64 -6.62
N LEU A 22 3.93 -5.55 -6.55
CA LEU A 22 3.10 -4.85 -7.52
C LEU A 22 2.85 -3.43 -7.00
N ILE A 23 3.37 -2.43 -7.71
CA ILE A 23 3.35 -1.02 -7.30
C ILE A 23 2.75 -0.19 -8.44
N GLN A 24 1.73 0.62 -8.15
CA GLN A 24 1.29 1.67 -9.06
C GLN A 24 2.14 2.92 -8.82
N HIS A 25 3.07 3.20 -9.74
CA HIS A 25 3.98 4.34 -9.63
C HIS A 25 3.24 5.68 -9.67
N GLU A 26 3.80 6.71 -9.03
CA GLU A 26 3.24 8.07 -9.07
C GLU A 26 3.07 8.60 -10.51
N THR A 27 4.01 8.28 -11.40
CA THR A 27 3.97 8.70 -12.81
C THR A 27 3.12 7.79 -13.71
N SER A 28 2.28 6.92 -13.13
CA SER A 28 1.39 6.04 -13.89
C SER A 28 0.48 6.85 -14.83
N LYS A 29 0.39 6.42 -16.09
CA LYS A 29 -0.52 7.00 -17.09
C LYS A 29 -1.98 6.54 -16.93
N LEU A 30 -2.27 5.72 -15.92
CA LEU A 30 -3.64 5.31 -15.63
C LEU A 30 -4.44 6.52 -15.14
N ALA A 31 -5.68 6.66 -15.64
CA ALA A 31 -6.50 7.84 -15.39
C ALA A 31 -6.88 8.03 -13.91
N ASN A 32 -6.86 6.97 -13.11
CA ASN A 32 -7.25 6.99 -11.70
C ASN A 32 -6.24 6.23 -10.83
N ARG A 33 -5.99 6.78 -9.63
CA ARG A 33 -5.13 6.21 -8.58
C ARG A 33 -5.90 6.03 -7.26
N ASN A 34 -7.22 6.15 -7.29
CA ASN A 34 -8.09 5.86 -6.17
C ASN A 34 -8.28 4.35 -6.06
N TYR A 35 -8.24 3.85 -4.83
CA TYR A 35 -8.38 2.44 -4.52
C TYR A 35 -9.62 2.19 -3.67
N TYR A 36 -10.37 1.15 -4.03
CA TYR A 36 -11.47 0.64 -3.23
C TYR A 36 -11.14 -0.77 -2.76
N VAL A 37 -10.98 -0.94 -1.44
CA VAL A 37 -10.55 -2.19 -0.83
C VAL A 37 -11.70 -2.77 -0.01
N VAL A 38 -12.15 -3.97 -0.38
CA VAL A 38 -13.30 -4.65 0.22
C VAL A 38 -12.97 -6.07 0.65
N GLY A 39 -13.70 -6.57 1.65
CA GLY A 39 -13.53 -7.91 2.20
C GLY A 39 -14.32 -8.07 3.50
N GLY A 40 -14.56 -9.29 3.94
CA GLY A 40 -15.27 -9.56 5.20
C GLY A 40 -14.49 -9.12 6.46
N PRO A 41 -15.14 -9.02 7.64
CA PRO A 41 -14.42 -8.84 8.90
C PRO A 41 -13.29 -9.88 9.08
N GLY A 42 -12.14 -9.48 9.63
CA GLY A 42 -10.99 -10.36 9.78
C GLY A 42 -10.16 -10.60 8.51
N SER A 43 -10.54 -10.03 7.36
CA SER A 43 -9.78 -10.20 6.10
C SER A 43 -8.50 -9.34 5.98
N PHE A 44 -7.98 -8.82 7.11
CA PHE A 44 -6.72 -8.06 7.18
C PHE A 44 -6.61 -6.81 6.28
N LYS A 45 -7.72 -6.18 5.88
CA LYS A 45 -7.71 -4.98 4.99
C LYS A 45 -6.81 -3.85 5.51
N THR A 46 -6.89 -3.57 6.81
CA THR A 46 -6.08 -2.52 7.46
C THR A 46 -4.59 -2.82 7.32
N GLN A 47 -4.16 -4.03 7.64
CA GLN A 47 -2.75 -4.42 7.61
C GLN A 47 -2.21 -4.59 6.18
N SER A 48 -2.96 -5.29 5.34
CA SER A 48 -2.55 -5.64 3.98
C SER A 48 -2.45 -4.45 3.03
N PHE A 49 -3.28 -3.41 3.23
CA PHE A 49 -3.32 -2.27 2.31
C PHE A 49 -3.00 -0.94 3.00
N VAL A 50 -3.76 -0.55 4.03
CA VAL A 50 -3.67 0.79 4.64
C VAL A 50 -2.32 0.98 5.33
N LEU A 51 -1.98 0.14 6.31
CA LEU A 51 -0.72 0.23 7.05
C LEU A 51 0.50 0.01 6.14
N THR A 52 0.40 -0.95 5.21
CA THR A 52 1.47 -1.21 4.24
C THR A 52 1.81 0.05 3.45
N ASN A 53 0.80 0.75 2.92
CA ASN A 53 1.04 1.99 2.19
C ASN A 53 1.43 3.14 3.13
N MET A 54 0.88 3.23 4.34
CA MET A 54 1.22 4.29 5.27
C MET A 54 2.69 4.25 5.74
N ILE A 55 3.23 3.06 5.95
CA ILE A 55 4.63 2.88 6.40
C ILE A 55 5.62 3.04 5.24
N ASN A 56 5.29 2.50 4.06
CA ASN A 56 6.23 2.48 2.94
C ASN A 56 6.30 3.78 2.14
N ARG A 57 5.29 4.67 2.28
CA ARG A 57 5.22 5.91 1.52
C ARG A 57 5.80 7.08 2.30
N THR A 58 7.06 7.38 2.04
CA THR A 58 7.79 8.49 2.66
C THR A 58 7.81 9.77 1.82
N ASP A 59 7.28 9.72 0.60
CA ASP A 59 7.32 10.81 -0.38
C ASP A 59 6.01 11.62 -0.48
N CYS A 60 4.99 11.26 0.33
CA CYS A 60 3.70 11.93 0.33
C CYS A 60 3.10 12.02 1.73
N SER A 61 2.19 12.97 1.93
CA SER A 61 1.39 13.05 3.15
C SER A 61 0.14 12.17 3.03
N ILE A 62 -0.19 11.45 4.11
CA ILE A 62 -1.35 10.56 4.19
C ILE A 62 -2.23 11.03 5.34
N VAL A 63 -3.51 11.26 5.05
CA VAL A 63 -4.55 11.55 6.06
C VAL A 63 -5.42 10.32 6.22
N VAL A 64 -5.52 9.79 7.43
CA VAL A 64 -6.27 8.57 7.74
C VAL A 64 -7.41 8.87 8.69
N THR A 65 -8.62 8.43 8.33
CA THR A 65 -9.76 8.38 9.24
C THR A 65 -9.87 6.96 9.80
N ASP A 66 -9.43 6.77 11.04
CA ASP A 66 -9.41 5.47 11.69
C ASP A 66 -10.54 5.36 12.72
N THR A 67 -11.63 4.69 12.33
CA THR A 67 -12.80 4.51 13.20
C THR A 67 -12.61 3.46 14.28
N LYS A 68 -11.56 2.62 14.20
CA LYS A 68 -11.32 1.50 15.13
C LYS A 68 -10.11 1.69 16.03
N GLY A 69 -9.20 2.60 15.69
CA GLY A 69 -7.95 2.83 16.42
C GLY A 69 -6.80 1.90 16.01
N GLU A 70 -7.03 0.93 15.12
CA GLU A 70 -6.02 -0.05 14.71
C GLU A 70 -4.78 0.59 14.07
N VAL A 71 -4.97 1.70 13.33
CA VAL A 71 -3.88 2.42 12.69
C VAL A 71 -3.13 3.24 13.72
N TYR A 72 -3.85 4.01 14.54
CA TYR A 72 -3.26 4.82 15.60
C TYR A 72 -2.39 3.99 16.55
N GLU A 73 -2.91 2.87 17.06
CA GLU A 73 -2.18 1.99 17.99
C GLU A 73 -0.91 1.37 17.41
N LYS A 74 -0.84 1.21 16.08
CA LYS A 74 0.29 0.55 15.41
C LYS A 74 1.34 1.52 14.89
N THR A 75 1.06 2.82 14.88
CA THR A 75 1.96 3.83 14.31
C THR A 75 2.24 5.04 15.20
N ALA A 76 1.57 5.16 16.35
CA ALA A 76 1.95 6.09 17.42
C ALA A 76 3.11 5.51 18.26
#